data_AF-A0A7G8XAF2-F1
#
_entry.id   AF-A0A7G8XAF2-F1
#
_cell.length_a   1.000
_cell.length_b   1.000
_cell.length_c   1.000
_cell.angle_alpha   90.00
_cell.angle_beta   90.00
_cell.angle_gamma   90.00
#
_symmetry.space_group_name_H-M   'P 1'
#
loop_
_entity.id
_entity.type
_entity.pdbx_description
1 polymer ?
#
loop_
_entity_poly.entity_id
_entity_poly.type
_entity_poly.pdbx_seq_one_letter_code
_entity_poly.pdbx_strand_id
1 'polypeptide(L)'
;MQNKELKVLEIPKWGRYLRGEWLENFAGHLTKEKQKEIYLNSFLWHLCSYEKTECLEKEVAIKAFERQKKNQCTIFYEFTNEAFLVQNAINLKVKDLPYDRWDLNFSDIYVMDSENNWTFIITHETGLGPYFIQKS
;
A
#
# COMPACT_ATOMS: atom_id res chain seq x y z
N MET A 1 -5.36 -18.11 -23.73
CA MET A 1 -4.99 -17.76 -22.35
C MET A 1 -6.27 -17.38 -21.62
N GLN A 2 -6.69 -18.14 -20.61
CA GLN A 2 -7.89 -17.78 -19.84
C GLN A 2 -7.58 -16.50 -19.07
N ASN A 3 -8.33 -15.44 -19.35
CA ASN A 3 -8.39 -14.26 -18.51
C ASN A 3 -8.98 -14.71 -17.18
N LYS A 4 -8.14 -15.02 -16.19
CA LYS A 4 -8.63 -15.29 -14.84
C LYS A 4 -9.11 -13.96 -14.29
N GLU A 5 -10.40 -13.85 -14.06
CA GLU A 5 -10.98 -12.67 -13.41
C GLU A 5 -10.30 -12.43 -12.06
N LEU A 6 -10.10 -11.16 -11.74
CA LEU A 6 -9.64 -10.74 -10.41
C LEU A 6 -10.65 -11.26 -9.39
N LYS A 7 -10.18 -12.01 -8.39
CA LYS A 7 -11.04 -12.47 -7.30
C LYS A 7 -10.75 -11.65 -6.06
N VAL A 8 -11.70 -10.81 -5.67
CA VAL A 8 -11.60 -9.94 -4.50
C VAL A 8 -12.44 -10.52 -3.38
N LEU A 9 -11.84 -10.67 -2.21
CA LEU A 9 -12.50 -11.14 -0.99
C LEU A 9 -12.38 -10.05 0.08
N GLU A 10 -13.50 -9.63 0.64
CA GLU A 10 -13.49 -8.77 1.83
C GLU A 10 -12.94 -9.55 3.03
N ILE A 11 -11.97 -8.95 3.71
CA ILE A 11 -11.40 -9.45 4.96
C ILE A 11 -11.58 -8.37 6.04
N PRO A 12 -12.83 -8.11 6.47
CA PRO A 12 -13.10 -7.02 7.40
C PRO A 12 -12.37 -7.26 8.72
N LYS A 13 -12.00 -6.16 9.39
CA LYS A 13 -11.26 -6.12 10.67
C LYS A 13 -9.75 -6.37 10.57
N TRP A 14 -9.22 -6.62 9.36
CA TRP A 14 -7.78 -6.86 9.16
C TRP A 14 -6.93 -5.59 9.08
N GLY A 15 -7.51 -4.41 8.85
CA GLY A 15 -6.71 -3.20 8.59
C GLY A 15 -5.70 -2.85 9.68
N ARG A 16 -6.05 -2.93 10.97
CA ARG A 16 -5.08 -2.74 12.07
C ARG A 16 -3.92 -3.73 12.03
N TYR A 17 -4.21 -5.00 11.74
CA TYR A 17 -3.19 -6.03 11.63
C TYR A 17 -2.26 -5.73 10.44
N LEU A 18 -2.83 -5.42 9.28
CA LEU A 18 -2.08 -5.13 8.05
C LEU A 18 -1.22 -3.87 8.18
N ARG A 19 -1.69 -2.81 8.85
CA ARG A 19 -0.85 -1.63 9.17
C ARG A 19 0.33 -1.99 10.09
N GLY A 20 0.12 -2.91 11.04
CA GLY A 20 1.19 -3.44 11.89
C GLY A 20 2.23 -4.20 11.07
N GLU A 21 1.79 -5.17 10.27
CA GLU A 21 2.64 -5.94 9.36
C GLU A 21 3.43 -5.02 8.42
N TRP A 22 2.76 -4.03 7.84
CA TRP A 22 3.40 -3.06 6.96
C TRP A 22 4.51 -2.29 7.68
N LEU A 23 4.23 -1.79 8.89
CA LEU A 23 5.19 -1.03 9.68
C LEU A 23 6.42 -1.87 10.05
N GLU A 24 6.21 -3.13 10.42
CA GLU A 24 7.31 -4.07 10.71
C GLU A 24 8.16 -4.36 9.46
N ASN A 25 7.52 -4.55 8.30
CA ASN A 25 8.21 -5.00 7.09
C ASN A 25 8.90 -3.90 6.28
N PHE A 26 8.36 -2.67 6.30
CA PHE A 26 8.87 -1.55 5.50
C PHE A 26 9.50 -0.44 6.34
N ALA A 27 9.12 -0.30 7.61
CA ALA A 27 9.66 0.73 8.51
C ALA A 27 10.39 0.16 9.74
N GLY A 28 10.59 -1.16 9.80
CA GLY A 28 11.20 -1.85 10.94
C GLY A 28 12.68 -1.49 11.19
N HIS A 29 13.36 -0.93 10.19
CA HIS A 29 14.73 -0.41 10.33
C HIS A 29 14.81 0.90 11.12
N LEU A 30 13.68 1.60 11.31
CA LEU A 30 13.62 2.84 12.08
C LEU A 30 13.36 2.55 13.57
N THR A 31 14.09 3.25 14.44
CA THR A 31 13.77 3.24 15.89
C THR A 31 12.43 3.92 16.14
N LYS A 32 11.81 3.67 17.30
CA LYS A 32 10.52 4.28 17.65
C LYS A 32 10.59 5.80 17.73
N GLU A 33 11.74 6.37 18.10
CA GLU A 33 11.99 7.81 18.11
C GLU A 33 11.96 8.36 16.68
N LYS A 34 12.69 7.74 15.74
CA LYS A 34 12.69 8.14 14.32
C LYS A 34 11.31 7.98 13.67
N GLN A 35 10.57 6.94 14.03
CA GLN A 35 9.17 6.77 13.57
C GLN A 35 8.28 7.92 14.06
N LYS A 36 8.47 8.41 15.29
CA LYS A 36 7.72 9.56 15.83
C LYS A 36 8.12 10.87 15.16
N GLU A 37 9.40 11.08 14.88
CA GLU A 37 9.92 12.31 14.22
C GLU A 37 9.28 12.56 12.85
N ILE A 38 8.94 11.50 12.13
CA ILE A 38 8.27 11.59 10.82
C ILE A 38 6.75 11.40 10.92
N TYR A 39 6.17 11.40 12.13
CA TYR A 39 4.74 11.19 12.35
C TYR A 39 4.20 9.90 11.70
N LEU A 40 4.99 8.82 11.71
CA LEU A 40 4.65 7.56 11.02
C LEU A 40 3.37 6.91 11.58
N ASN A 41 3.04 7.19 12.83
CA ASN A 41 1.80 6.73 13.48
C ASN A 41 0.54 7.45 13.00
N SER A 42 0.71 8.56 12.25
CA SER A 42 -0.40 9.33 11.69
C SER A 42 -0.65 8.94 10.24
N PHE A 43 0.43 8.73 9.46
CA PHE A 43 0.38 8.31 8.08
C PHE A 43 1.56 7.41 7.73
N LEU A 44 1.31 6.18 7.29
CA LEU A 44 2.39 5.25 6.94
C LEU A 44 3.21 5.73 5.73
N TRP A 45 2.59 6.47 4.81
CA TRP A 45 3.26 7.00 3.61
C TRP A 45 4.31 8.08 3.91
N HIS A 46 4.34 8.60 5.15
CA HIS A 46 5.42 9.48 5.61
C HIS A 46 6.81 8.84 5.53
N LEU A 47 6.89 7.51 5.54
CA LEU A 47 8.15 6.80 5.32
C LEU A 47 8.82 7.24 4.00
N CYS A 48 8.02 7.44 2.96
CA CYS A 48 8.45 7.90 1.65
C CYS A 48 8.68 9.41 1.62
N SER A 49 7.70 10.21 2.05
CA SER A 49 7.77 11.67 1.91
C SER A 49 8.84 12.33 2.79
N TYR A 50 9.25 11.69 3.89
CA TYR A 50 10.38 12.11 4.72
C TYR A 50 11.70 11.42 4.34
N GLU A 51 11.73 10.74 3.19
CA GLU A 51 12.93 10.11 2.60
C GLU A 51 13.63 9.13 3.57
N LYS A 52 12.85 8.35 4.33
CA LYS A 52 13.38 7.35 5.29
C LYS A 52 13.50 5.95 4.71
N THR A 53 13.08 5.77 3.47
CA THR A 53 13.32 4.58 2.65
C THR A 53 13.49 5.01 1.20
N GLU A 54 14.22 4.21 0.42
CA GLU A 54 14.15 4.35 -1.03
C GLU A 54 12.75 3.97 -1.51
N CYS A 55 12.16 4.84 -2.34
CA CYS A 55 10.87 4.60 -2.95
C CYS A 55 10.81 5.25 -4.33
N LEU A 56 9.97 4.69 -5.20
CA LEU A 56 9.59 5.31 -6.46
C LEU A 56 8.36 6.17 -6.23
N GLU A 57 8.20 7.21 -7.04
CA GLU A 57 7.07 8.15 -6.93
C GLU A 57 6.31 8.31 -8.25
N LYS A 58 5.04 8.73 -8.13
CA LYS A 58 4.18 9.18 -9.23
C LYS A 58 4.10 8.12 -10.34
N GLU A 59 4.30 8.55 -11.59
CA GLU A 59 4.22 7.68 -12.77
C GLU A 59 5.19 6.50 -12.72
N VAL A 60 6.36 6.67 -12.08
CA VAL A 60 7.35 5.60 -11.93
C VAL A 60 6.85 4.55 -10.93
N ALA A 61 6.24 4.97 -9.82
CA ALA A 61 5.60 4.08 -8.86
C ALA A 61 4.44 3.29 -9.49
N ILE A 62 3.59 3.97 -10.27
CA ILE A 62 2.46 3.34 -10.97
C ILE A 62 2.96 2.26 -11.92
N LYS A 63 3.96 2.57 -12.75
CA LYS A 63 4.55 1.60 -13.69
C LYS A 63 5.20 0.43 -12.96
N ALA A 64 5.88 0.68 -11.84
CA ALA A 64 6.49 -0.38 -11.05
C ALA A 64 5.41 -1.32 -10.48
N PHE A 65 4.36 -0.78 -9.86
CA PHE A 65 3.23 -1.54 -9.36
C PHE A 65 2.58 -2.37 -10.47
N GLU A 66 2.17 -1.76 -11.58
CA GLU A 66 1.46 -2.48 -12.65
C GLU A 66 2.31 -3.58 -13.30
N ARG A 67 3.65 -3.46 -13.29
CA ARG A 67 4.57 -4.49 -13.80
C ARG A 67 4.84 -5.65 -12.85
N GLN A 68 4.50 -5.52 -11.56
CA GLN A 68 4.71 -6.61 -10.60
C GLN A 68 3.94 -7.85 -11.02
N LYS A 69 4.58 -9.02 -10.90
CA LYS A 69 3.90 -10.31 -11.00
C LYS A 69 3.20 -10.60 -9.69
N LYS A 70 1.90 -10.28 -9.63
CA LYS A 70 1.10 -10.40 -8.40
C LYS A 70 0.28 -11.68 -8.48
N ASN A 71 0.59 -12.67 -7.66
CA ASN A 71 -0.31 -13.81 -7.49
C ASN A 71 -1.44 -13.44 -6.54
N GLN A 72 -1.08 -12.86 -5.40
CA GLN A 72 -1.99 -12.43 -4.34
C GLN A 72 -1.44 -11.16 -3.68
N CYS A 73 -2.32 -10.24 -3.30
CA CYS A 73 -1.96 -9.09 -2.48
C CYS A 73 -3.11 -8.72 -1.56
N THR A 74 -2.82 -7.87 -0.57
CA THR A 74 -3.83 -7.25 0.28
C THR A 74 -3.98 -5.78 -0.07
N ILE A 75 -5.21 -5.28 0.01
CA ILE A 75 -5.53 -3.85 -0.08
C ILE A 75 -6.09 -3.44 1.28
N PHE A 76 -5.55 -2.39 1.89
CA PHE A 76 -6.02 -1.85 3.16
C PHE A 76 -5.81 -0.34 3.19
N TYR A 77 -6.29 0.30 4.26
CA TYR A 77 -6.34 1.75 4.36
C TYR A 77 -5.72 2.27 5.65
N GLU A 78 -5.45 3.57 5.71
CA GLU A 78 -4.90 4.23 6.90
C GLU A 78 -5.91 4.21 8.06
N PHE A 79 -7.16 4.65 7.82
CA PHE A 79 -8.10 4.97 8.91
C PHE A 79 -9.21 3.95 9.17
N THR A 80 -9.40 2.94 8.31
CA THR A 80 -10.41 1.89 8.52
C THR A 80 -9.78 0.52 8.75
N ASN A 81 -10.55 -0.40 9.33
CA ASN A 81 -10.16 -1.81 9.45
C ASN A 81 -10.68 -2.68 8.29
N GLU A 82 -11.38 -2.08 7.33
CA GLU A 82 -11.70 -2.73 6.07
C GLU A 82 -10.43 -3.05 5.29
N ALA A 83 -10.45 -4.21 4.64
CA ALA A 83 -9.35 -4.68 3.84
C ALA A 83 -9.87 -5.73 2.85
N PHE A 84 -9.12 -5.94 1.79
CA PHE A 84 -9.44 -6.87 0.73
C PHE A 84 -8.25 -7.77 0.46
N LEU A 85 -8.55 -9.05 0.24
CA LEU A 85 -7.62 -10.01 -0.31
C LEU A 85 -7.89 -10.14 -1.81
N VAL A 86 -6.90 -9.82 -2.64
CA VAL A 86 -7.00 -9.95 -4.08
C VAL A 86 -6.22 -11.18 -4.52
N GLN A 87 -6.92 -12.16 -5.09
CA GLN A 87 -6.36 -13.38 -5.67
C GLN A 87 -6.30 -13.25 -7.20
N ASN A 88 -5.32 -13.90 -7.83
CA ASN A 88 -5.02 -13.77 -9.27
C ASN A 88 -4.75 -12.31 -9.68
N ALA A 89 -4.03 -11.56 -8.85
CA ALA A 89 -3.81 -10.12 -8.99
C ALA A 89 -2.93 -9.70 -10.18
N ILE A 90 -2.60 -10.60 -11.11
CA ILE A 90 -1.61 -10.37 -12.18
C ILE A 90 -1.98 -9.18 -13.08
N ASN A 91 -3.27 -8.95 -13.26
CA ASN A 91 -3.82 -7.86 -14.07
C ASN A 91 -4.35 -6.69 -13.22
N LEU A 92 -4.12 -6.67 -11.90
CA LEU A 92 -4.55 -5.59 -11.02
C LEU A 92 -3.81 -4.30 -11.39
N LYS A 93 -4.56 -3.27 -11.77
CA LYS A 93 -4.08 -1.94 -12.13
C LYS A 93 -4.55 -0.89 -11.13
N VAL A 94 -3.95 0.29 -11.19
CA VAL A 94 -4.30 1.40 -10.29
C VAL A 94 -5.78 1.78 -10.42
N LYS A 95 -6.32 1.78 -11.64
CA LYS A 95 -7.73 2.08 -11.91
C LYS A 95 -8.74 1.09 -11.30
N ASP A 96 -8.28 -0.10 -10.90
CA ASP A 96 -9.11 -1.15 -10.32
C ASP A 96 -9.13 -1.05 -8.78
N LEU A 97 -8.36 -0.12 -8.21
CA LEU A 97 -8.30 0.09 -6.76
C LEU A 97 -9.53 0.87 -6.29
N PRO A 98 -10.10 0.52 -5.12
CA PRO A 98 -11.28 1.16 -4.52
C PRO A 98 -10.95 2.53 -3.90
N TYR A 99 -10.34 3.42 -4.68
CA TYR A 99 -9.95 4.76 -4.25
C TYR A 99 -11.15 5.70 -4.25
N ASP A 100 -11.43 6.32 -3.10
CA ASP A 100 -12.38 7.42 -2.98
C ASP A 100 -11.68 8.66 -2.43
N ARG A 101 -11.56 9.69 -3.27
CA ARG A 101 -10.96 10.98 -2.89
C ARG A 101 -11.81 11.82 -1.93
N TRP A 102 -13.09 11.48 -1.75
CA TRP A 102 -14.03 12.24 -0.94
C TRP A 102 -14.30 11.59 0.42
N ASP A 103 -13.96 10.31 0.58
CA ASP A 103 -14.03 9.61 1.86
C ASP A 103 -12.62 9.41 2.43
N LEU A 104 -12.35 10.08 3.55
CA LEU A 104 -11.06 10.02 4.24
C LEU A 104 -10.68 8.59 4.66
N ASN A 105 -11.65 7.68 4.85
CA ASN A 105 -11.35 6.29 5.17
C ASN A 105 -10.79 5.50 3.97
N PHE A 106 -11.08 5.95 2.74
CA PHE A 106 -10.76 5.25 1.49
C PHE A 106 -9.81 6.05 0.58
N SER A 107 -9.29 7.17 1.07
CA SER A 107 -8.40 8.07 0.33
C SER A 107 -6.90 7.77 0.53
N ASP A 108 -6.53 6.96 1.53
CA ASP A 108 -5.16 6.45 1.68
C ASP A 108 -5.17 4.93 1.50
N ILE A 109 -4.66 4.44 0.36
CA ILE A 109 -4.66 3.03 -0.01
C ILE A 109 -3.25 2.45 0.05
N TYR A 110 -3.16 1.25 0.62
CA TYR A 110 -1.97 0.43 0.66
C TYR A 110 -2.26 -0.89 -0.05
N VAL A 111 -1.45 -1.22 -1.04
CA VAL A 111 -1.44 -2.53 -1.68
C VAL A 111 -0.15 -3.23 -1.31
N MET A 112 -0.23 -4.33 -0.57
CA MET A 112 0.93 -5.05 -0.04
C MET A 112 0.96 -6.48 -0.56
N ASP A 113 2.14 -6.88 -1.04
CA ASP A 113 2.43 -8.25 -1.48
C ASP A 113 2.20 -9.28 -0.37
N SER A 114 1.80 -10.50 -0.73
CA SER A 114 1.61 -11.58 0.27
C SER A 114 2.90 -12.03 0.97
N GLU A 115 4.06 -11.83 0.34
CA GLU A 115 5.37 -12.14 0.92
C GLU A 115 6.05 -10.86 1.45
N ASN A 116 5.33 -9.74 1.51
CA ASN A 116 5.80 -8.44 1.99
C ASN A 116 7.03 -7.91 1.23
N ASN A 117 7.25 -8.34 -0.02
CA ASN A 117 8.40 -7.90 -0.84
C ASN A 117 8.26 -6.49 -1.40
N TRP A 118 7.02 -6.01 -1.57
CA TRP A 118 6.74 -4.68 -2.09
C TRP A 118 5.43 -4.13 -1.53
N THR A 119 5.32 -2.80 -1.53
CA THR A 119 4.07 -2.09 -1.26
C THR A 119 3.87 -0.96 -2.27
N PHE A 120 2.63 -0.74 -2.67
CA PHE A 120 2.19 0.42 -3.43
C PHE A 120 1.26 1.26 -2.56
N ILE A 121 1.37 2.58 -2.64
CA ILE A 121 0.70 3.50 -1.73
C ILE A 121 0.07 4.64 -2.52
N ILE A 122 -1.23 4.87 -2.36
CA ILE A 122 -1.92 6.07 -2.84
C ILE A 122 -2.25 6.93 -1.62
N THR A 123 -2.01 8.23 -1.71
CA THR A 123 -2.27 9.18 -0.63
C THR A 123 -3.51 10.01 -0.92
N HIS A 124 -4.15 10.50 0.12
CA HIS A 124 -5.24 11.49 0.02
C HIS A 124 -4.72 12.89 -0.35
N GLU A 125 -3.45 13.16 -0.06
CA GLU A 125 -2.82 14.45 -0.31
C GLU A 125 -2.56 14.71 -1.80
N THR A 126 -2.97 15.89 -2.27
CA THR A 126 -2.77 16.27 -3.67
C THR A 126 -1.31 16.63 -3.91
N GLY A 127 -0.65 15.88 -4.81
CA GLY A 127 0.73 16.15 -5.23
C GLY A 127 1.80 15.31 -4.51
N LEU A 128 1.40 14.54 -3.49
CA LEU A 128 2.22 13.51 -2.87
C LEU A 128 1.83 12.14 -3.42
N GLY A 129 2.83 11.27 -3.52
CA GLY A 129 2.66 9.94 -4.09
C GLY A 129 2.09 9.92 -5.52
N PRO A 130 1.51 8.78 -5.94
CA PRO A 130 1.61 7.48 -5.29
C PRO A 130 3.07 7.03 -5.12
N TYR A 131 3.33 6.16 -4.15
CA TYR A 131 4.64 5.63 -3.84
C TYR A 131 4.72 4.13 -4.12
N PHE A 132 5.92 3.65 -4.43
CA PHE A 132 6.20 2.22 -4.51
C PHE A 132 7.51 1.90 -3.80
N ILE A 133 7.45 0.97 -2.84
CA ILE A 133 8.63 0.46 -2.12
C ILE A 133 8.85 -0.98 -2.57
N GLN A 134 10.08 -1.29 -2.95
CA GLN A 134 10.54 -2.65 -3.23
C GLN A 134 11.63 -2.98 -2.20
N LYS A 135 11.49 -4.11 -1.51
CA LYS A 135 12.59 -4.64 -0.69
C LYS A 135 13.65 -5.21 -1.61
N SER A 136 14.90 -4.84 -1.35
CA SER A 136 16.10 -5.38 -2.00
C SER A 136 16.46 -6.76 -1.50
#